data_AF-A0A7C5ESU7-F1
#
_entry.id   AF-A0A7C5ESU7-F1
#
_cell.length_a   1.000
_cell.length_b   1.000
_cell.length_c   1.000
_cell.angle_alpha   90.00
_cell.angle_beta   90.00
_cell.angle_gamma   90.00
#
_symmetry.space_group_name_H-M   'P 1'
#
loop_
_entity.id
_entity.type
_entity.pdbx_description
1 polymer ?
#
loop_
_entity_poly.entity_id
_entity_poly.type
_entity_poly.pdbx_seq_one_letter_code
_entity_poly.pdbx_strand_id
1 'polypeptide(L)'
;MACLLIGGLAAPASLQAAEPDYRIPAEMALPWACDTGHEVTWEPEDHWAQAKATGVAYDFSMAEGTPLYAPISGRAYFLEDDRPLETNLGHYVEIVDESGNWLVRLAHLRDLQTGERPVRQGEWIGYSGASGVPVAHLHVELFVRQGGEWVAPDLARLERLFGLDRRNFVKGALIVHGSCAPRLSLTGPVSPLQEAFPLGQEATLSIPLRNDSARLVKVITVQALLFSP
;
A
#
# COMPACT_ATOMS: atom_id res chain seq x y z
N MET A 1 0.87 62.16 34.82
CA MET A 1 1.24 60.79 35.20
C MET A 1 1.04 59.93 33.97
N ALA A 2 2.11 59.59 33.26
CA ALA A 2 2.06 58.88 31.98
C ALA A 2 2.18 57.37 32.23
N CYS A 3 1.14 56.61 31.88
CA CYS A 3 1.21 55.15 31.86
C CYS A 3 1.72 54.68 30.50
N LEU A 4 2.94 54.16 30.46
CA LEU A 4 3.45 53.38 29.34
C LEU A 4 2.85 51.96 29.41
N LEU A 5 2.03 51.60 28.42
CA LEU A 5 1.63 50.22 28.16
C LEU A 5 2.67 49.61 27.21
N ILE A 6 3.52 48.71 27.73
CA ILE A 6 4.42 47.89 26.91
C ILE A 6 3.64 46.65 26.49
N GLY A 7 3.13 46.67 25.25
CA GLY A 7 2.56 45.49 24.60
C GLY A 7 3.67 44.55 24.14
N GLY A 8 3.82 43.41 24.83
CA GLY A 8 4.67 42.32 24.36
C GLY A 8 3.99 41.59 23.21
N LEU A 9 4.46 41.82 21.98
CA LEU A 9 4.15 40.98 20.82
C LEU A 9 4.89 39.65 21.01
N ALA A 10 4.19 38.64 21.52
CA ALA A 10 4.66 37.26 21.42
C ALA A 10 4.60 36.86 19.93
N ALA A 11 5.75 36.75 19.29
CA ALA A 11 5.84 36.14 17.98
C ALA A 11 5.27 34.71 18.07
N PRO A 12 4.42 34.28 17.12
CA PRO A 12 3.95 32.90 17.11
C PRO A 12 5.17 32.00 16.94
N ALA A 13 5.37 31.08 17.88
CA ALA A 13 6.35 30.02 17.72
C ALA A 13 6.03 29.31 16.40
N SER A 14 6.96 29.39 15.45
CA SER A 14 6.92 28.58 14.25
C SER A 14 6.93 27.11 14.69
N LEU A 15 5.75 26.48 14.65
CA LEU A 15 5.60 25.02 14.71
C LEU A 15 6.35 24.47 13.50
N GLN A 16 7.64 24.24 13.66
CA GLN A 16 8.45 23.56 12.68
C GLN A 16 7.91 22.14 12.65
N ALA A 17 7.26 21.76 11.54
CA ALA A 17 6.78 20.40 11.35
C ALA A 17 7.96 19.45 11.61
N ALA A 18 7.73 18.43 12.44
CA ALA A 18 8.76 17.45 12.74
C ALA A 18 9.27 16.85 11.42
N GLU A 19 10.59 16.65 11.31
CA GLU A 19 11.13 15.99 10.12
C GLU A 19 10.48 14.62 9.91
N PRO A 20 10.21 14.21 8.66
CA PRO A 20 9.73 12.88 8.36
C PRO A 20 10.69 11.80 8.85
N ASP A 21 10.15 10.74 9.45
CA ASP A 21 10.93 9.59 9.88
C ASP A 21 11.27 8.68 8.69
N TYR A 22 12.54 8.70 8.24
CA TYR A 22 13.05 7.89 7.14
C TYR A 22 13.18 6.40 7.45
N ARG A 23 12.82 5.96 8.66
CA ARG A 23 12.70 4.54 8.99
C ARG A 23 11.40 3.92 8.48
N ILE A 24 10.35 4.72 8.27
CA ILE A 24 9.01 4.24 7.87
C ILE A 24 9.04 3.43 6.57
N PRO A 25 9.73 3.84 5.48
CA PRO A 25 9.82 3.02 4.28
C PRO A 25 10.44 1.63 4.49
N ALA A 26 11.29 1.46 5.51
CA ALA A 26 11.85 0.17 5.88
C ALA A 26 10.84 -0.76 6.56
N GLU A 27 9.77 -0.21 7.13
CA GLU A 27 8.71 -0.95 7.82
C GLU A 27 7.52 -1.28 6.91
N MET A 28 7.48 -0.69 5.70
CA MET A 28 6.49 -1.02 4.70
C MET A 28 6.62 -2.48 4.24
N ALA A 29 5.51 -3.06 3.77
CA ALA A 29 5.49 -4.38 3.16
C ALA A 29 5.49 -4.27 1.63
N LEU A 30 5.99 -5.29 0.93
CA LEU A 30 5.85 -5.35 -0.52
C LEU A 30 4.35 -5.44 -0.90
N PRO A 31 3.90 -4.77 -1.96
CA PRO A 31 2.48 -4.68 -2.32
C PRO A 31 1.88 -5.95 -2.94
N TRP A 32 2.55 -7.10 -2.88
CA TRP A 32 2.08 -8.36 -3.47
C TRP A 32 2.16 -9.52 -2.48
N ALA A 33 1.60 -10.67 -2.89
CA ALA A 33 1.50 -11.86 -2.06
C ALA A 33 2.88 -12.36 -1.58
N CYS A 34 2.88 -13.03 -0.45
CA CYS A 34 4.09 -13.58 0.13
C CYS A 34 4.67 -14.69 -0.75
N ASP A 35 6.00 -14.81 -0.72
CA ASP A 35 6.79 -15.77 -1.47
C ASP A 35 6.62 -15.65 -3.02
N THR A 36 5.96 -14.61 -3.53
CA THR A 36 6.02 -14.26 -4.96
C THR A 36 7.11 -13.21 -5.19
N GLY A 37 7.62 -13.16 -6.42
CA GLY A 37 8.63 -12.19 -6.80
C GLY A 37 8.37 -11.61 -8.18
N HIS A 38 8.78 -10.36 -8.34
CA HIS A 38 8.59 -9.58 -9.55
C HIS A 38 9.90 -8.87 -9.90
N GLU A 39 10.22 -8.83 -11.20
CA GLU A 39 11.45 -8.20 -11.69
C GLU A 39 11.28 -6.67 -11.71
N VAL A 40 12.28 -5.93 -11.25
CA VAL A 40 12.33 -4.48 -11.44
C VAL A 40 12.60 -4.18 -12.91
N THR A 41 11.70 -3.48 -13.58
CA THR A 41 11.85 -3.11 -15.00
C THR A 41 12.34 -1.68 -15.18
N TRP A 42 12.03 -0.78 -14.25
CA TRP A 42 12.46 0.63 -14.25
C TRP A 42 12.88 1.09 -12.86
N GLU A 43 13.88 1.97 -12.84
CA GLU A 43 14.45 2.60 -11.64
C GLU A 43 14.09 4.09 -11.58
N PRO A 44 14.22 4.76 -10.41
CA PRO A 44 13.83 6.16 -10.24
C PRO A 44 14.49 7.09 -11.26
N GLU A 45 15.77 6.88 -11.54
CA GLU A 45 16.55 7.68 -12.48
C GLU A 45 15.99 7.59 -13.91
N ASP A 46 15.54 6.40 -14.35
CA ASP A 46 14.92 6.19 -15.66
C ASP A 46 13.57 6.95 -15.75
N HIS A 47 12.77 6.92 -14.68
CA HIS A 47 11.50 7.66 -14.63
C HIS A 47 11.71 9.17 -14.65
N TRP A 48 12.67 9.70 -13.90
CA TRP A 48 12.96 11.13 -13.87
C TRP A 48 13.50 11.62 -15.21
N ALA A 49 14.41 10.87 -15.84
CA ALA A 49 14.97 11.22 -17.15
C ALA A 49 13.89 11.35 -18.23
N GLN A 50 12.77 10.65 -18.08
CA GLN A 50 11.65 10.65 -19.01
C GLN A 50 10.43 11.44 -18.53
N ALA A 51 10.55 12.16 -17.40
CA ALA A 51 9.47 12.88 -16.75
C ALA A 51 8.19 12.03 -16.55
N LYS A 52 8.38 10.74 -16.22
CA LYS A 52 7.29 9.78 -15.97
C LYS A 52 6.90 9.66 -14.50
N ALA A 53 7.73 10.16 -13.58
CA ALA A 53 7.48 10.20 -12.14
C ALA A 53 8.06 11.47 -11.52
N THR A 54 7.53 11.88 -10.36
CA THR A 54 8.05 13.01 -9.57
C THR A 54 8.51 12.60 -8.17
N GLY A 55 8.09 11.43 -7.69
CA GLY A 55 8.59 10.77 -6.49
C GLY A 55 9.71 9.78 -6.81
N VAL A 56 10.07 8.92 -5.84
CA VAL A 56 10.97 7.79 -6.07
C VAL A 56 10.13 6.61 -6.58
N ALA A 57 10.24 6.31 -7.88
CA ALA A 57 9.40 5.33 -8.56
C ALA A 57 10.17 4.07 -9.02
N TYR A 58 9.50 2.93 -9.00
CA TYR A 58 9.96 1.68 -9.57
C TYR A 58 8.81 1.00 -10.31
N ASP A 59 9.12 0.43 -11.48
CA ASP A 59 8.20 -0.49 -12.15
C ASP A 59 8.58 -1.93 -11.88
N PHE A 60 7.58 -2.77 -11.65
CA PHE A 60 7.74 -4.21 -11.49
C PHE A 60 7.00 -4.96 -12.59
N SER A 61 7.68 -5.92 -13.22
CA SER A 61 7.06 -6.84 -14.17
C SER A 61 5.97 -7.64 -13.45
N MET A 62 4.71 -7.39 -13.80
CA MET A 62 3.59 -7.98 -13.09
C MET A 62 2.46 -8.30 -14.05
N ALA A 63 2.05 -9.57 -14.07
CA ALA A 63 0.89 -9.97 -14.85
C ALA A 63 -0.36 -9.25 -14.34
N GLU A 64 -1.23 -8.84 -15.27
CA GLU A 64 -2.55 -8.31 -14.92
C GLU A 64 -3.34 -9.33 -14.08
N GLY A 65 -4.07 -8.83 -13.08
CA GLY A 65 -4.82 -9.67 -12.14
C GLY A 65 -4.01 -10.19 -10.96
N THR A 66 -2.75 -9.77 -10.78
CA THR A 66 -1.98 -10.11 -9.57
C THR A 66 -2.59 -9.36 -8.37
N PRO A 67 -2.96 -10.04 -7.27
CA PRO A 67 -3.53 -9.38 -6.09
C PRO A 67 -2.53 -8.40 -5.46
N LEU A 68 -3.01 -7.20 -5.15
CA LEU A 68 -2.22 -6.16 -4.50
C LEU A 68 -2.72 -5.88 -3.09
N TYR A 69 -1.77 -5.55 -2.22
CA TYR A 69 -1.96 -5.30 -0.80
C TYR A 69 -1.34 -3.97 -0.38
N ALA A 70 -1.96 -3.30 0.59
CA ALA A 70 -1.48 -2.01 1.10
C ALA A 70 -0.07 -2.14 1.71
N PRO A 71 0.95 -1.41 1.21
CA PRO A 71 2.30 -1.44 1.76
C PRO A 71 2.40 -0.88 3.18
N ILE A 72 1.48 -0.01 3.56
CA ILE A 72 1.46 0.71 4.82
C ILE A 72 0.03 0.88 5.33
N SER A 73 -0.14 0.96 6.65
CA SER A 73 -1.41 1.35 7.27
C SER A 73 -1.65 2.85 7.10
N GLY A 74 -2.89 3.26 6.88
CA GLY A 74 -3.22 4.66 6.73
C GLY A 74 -4.54 4.92 6.00
N ARG A 75 -4.62 6.04 5.30
CA ARG A 75 -5.77 6.43 4.48
C ARG A 75 -5.47 6.13 3.01
N ALA A 76 -6.25 5.25 2.40
CA ALA A 76 -6.21 4.97 0.96
C ALA A 76 -7.20 5.86 0.21
N TYR A 77 -6.75 6.43 -0.91
CA TYR A 77 -7.51 7.23 -1.86
C TYR A 77 -7.48 6.52 -3.22
N PHE A 78 -8.64 6.08 -3.71
CA PHE A 78 -8.77 5.39 -4.99
C PHE A 78 -9.17 6.40 -6.06
N LEU A 79 -8.35 6.50 -7.09
CA LEU A 79 -8.31 7.61 -8.03
C LEU A 79 -8.17 7.10 -9.47
N GLU A 80 -8.52 7.96 -10.41
CA GLU A 80 -8.38 7.76 -11.84
C GLU A 80 -7.63 8.95 -12.44
N ASP A 81 -6.73 8.68 -13.37
CA ASP A 81 -6.03 9.67 -14.17
C ASP A 81 -6.52 9.57 -15.62
N ASP A 82 -7.36 10.52 -16.00
CA ASP A 82 -8.00 10.60 -17.32
C ASP A 82 -7.31 11.62 -18.26
N ARG A 83 -6.15 12.15 -17.85
CA ARG A 83 -5.41 13.13 -18.66
C ARG A 83 -5.02 12.50 -20.00
N PRO A 84 -5.16 13.22 -21.13
CA PRO A 84 -4.94 12.69 -22.48
C PRO A 84 -3.44 12.65 -22.83
N LEU A 85 -2.67 11.92 -22.04
CA LEU A 85 -1.24 11.67 -22.24
C LEU A 85 -1.05 10.33 -22.96
N GLU A 86 0.09 10.14 -23.62
CA GLU A 86 0.45 8.83 -24.22
C GLU A 86 0.46 7.71 -23.17
N THR A 87 0.89 8.03 -21.96
CA THR A 87 0.81 7.18 -20.77
C THR A 87 0.43 8.03 -19.57
N ASN A 88 -0.41 7.52 -18.68
CA ASN A 88 -0.83 8.18 -17.45
C ASN A 88 -0.99 7.14 -16.31
N LEU A 89 -1.37 7.54 -15.10
CA LEU A 89 -1.47 6.60 -13.97
C LEU A 89 -2.60 5.56 -14.12
N GLY A 90 -3.57 5.80 -15.00
CA GLY A 90 -4.79 5.01 -15.13
C GLY A 90 -5.58 4.99 -13.82
N HIS A 91 -6.02 3.81 -13.40
CA HIS A 91 -6.55 3.61 -12.06
C HIS A 91 -5.39 3.46 -11.08
N TYR A 92 -5.44 4.15 -9.96
CA TYR A 92 -4.38 4.11 -8.96
C TYR A 92 -4.93 4.29 -7.55
N VAL A 93 -4.11 3.93 -6.58
CA VAL A 93 -4.37 4.21 -5.17
C VAL A 93 -3.19 4.95 -4.57
N GLU A 94 -3.49 6.00 -3.81
CA GLU A 94 -2.53 6.66 -2.93
C GLU A 94 -2.83 6.27 -1.49
N ILE A 95 -1.81 5.85 -0.75
CA ILE A 95 -1.93 5.49 0.66
C ILE A 95 -1.04 6.45 1.45
N VAL A 96 -1.68 7.35 2.19
CA VAL A 96 -1.01 8.26 3.12
C VAL A 96 -0.93 7.58 4.48
N ASP A 97 0.27 7.50 5.04
CA ASP A 97 0.53 6.85 6.31
C ASP A 97 -0.17 7.54 7.49
N GLU A 98 -0.20 6.88 8.64
CA GLU A 98 -0.85 7.41 9.85
C GLU A 98 -0.20 8.70 10.37
N SER A 99 1.09 8.93 10.07
CA SER A 99 1.76 10.18 10.44
C SER A 99 1.43 11.34 9.50
N GLY A 100 0.88 11.06 8.31
CA GLY A 100 0.57 12.05 7.28
C GLY A 100 1.81 12.55 6.51
N ASN A 101 2.96 11.89 6.66
CA ASN A 101 4.24 12.33 6.11
C ASN A 101 4.77 11.45 4.98
N TRP A 102 4.21 10.26 4.78
CA TRP A 102 4.59 9.35 3.71
C TRP A 102 3.38 9.01 2.86
N LEU A 103 3.60 8.97 1.54
CA LEU A 103 2.60 8.54 0.57
C LEU A 103 3.21 7.47 -0.32
N VAL A 104 2.51 6.35 -0.44
CA VAL A 104 2.80 5.32 -1.45
C VAL A 104 1.71 5.33 -2.50
N ARG A 105 2.09 5.49 -3.76
CA ARG A 105 1.20 5.39 -4.91
C ARG A 105 1.42 4.06 -5.62
N LEU A 106 0.33 3.36 -5.93
CA LEU A 106 0.32 2.15 -6.76
C LEU A 106 -0.58 2.42 -7.96
N ALA A 107 -0.03 2.37 -9.17
CA ALA A 107 -0.72 2.75 -10.39
C ALA A 107 -0.88 1.60 -11.39
N HIS A 108 -1.59 1.88 -12.47
CA HIS A 108 -1.95 0.93 -13.52
C HIS A 108 -2.84 -0.23 -13.05
N LEU A 109 -3.70 0.02 -12.06
CA LEU A 109 -4.58 -1.00 -11.48
C LEU A 109 -5.65 -1.45 -12.50
N ARG A 110 -5.99 -2.75 -12.51
CA ARG A 110 -6.97 -3.28 -13.47
C ARG A 110 -8.35 -2.67 -13.26
N ASP A 111 -8.82 -2.66 -12.02
CA ASP A 111 -10.20 -2.32 -11.68
C ASP A 111 -10.29 -0.88 -11.18
N LEU A 112 -11.23 -0.11 -11.75
CA LEU A 112 -11.57 1.21 -11.24
C LEU A 112 -12.19 1.09 -9.84
N GLN A 113 -11.62 1.80 -8.88
CA GLN A 113 -12.17 2.01 -7.55
C GLN A 113 -12.24 3.51 -7.28
N THR A 114 -13.19 3.95 -6.47
CA THR A 114 -13.37 5.37 -6.14
C THR A 114 -13.59 5.57 -4.65
N GLY A 115 -13.30 6.78 -4.17
CA GLY A 115 -13.48 7.18 -2.79
C GLY A 115 -12.25 6.91 -1.92
N GLU A 116 -12.45 6.96 -0.60
CA GLU A 116 -11.37 6.81 0.37
C GLU A 116 -11.78 5.92 1.53
N ARG A 117 -10.81 5.21 2.12
CA ARG A 117 -11.05 4.37 3.31
C ARG A 117 -9.78 4.15 4.13
N PRO A 118 -9.87 3.91 5.45
CA PRO A 118 -8.72 3.43 6.19
C PRO A 118 -8.34 2.03 5.69
N VAL A 119 -7.05 1.76 5.63
CA VAL A 119 -6.49 0.44 5.30
C VAL A 119 -5.42 0.06 6.32
N ARG A 120 -5.29 -1.24 6.59
CA ARG A 120 -4.14 -1.77 7.34
C ARG A 120 -3.06 -2.24 6.37
N GLN A 121 -1.79 -2.19 6.78
CA GLN A 121 -0.71 -2.84 6.04
C GLN A 121 -1.08 -4.31 5.75
N GLY A 122 -0.84 -4.72 4.51
CA GLY A 122 -1.22 -6.03 3.98
C GLY A 122 -2.70 -6.14 3.62
N GLU A 123 -3.56 -5.16 3.86
CA GLU A 123 -4.96 -5.26 3.44
C GLU A 123 -5.07 -5.31 1.92
N TRP A 124 -5.98 -6.14 1.37
CA TRP A 124 -6.19 -6.21 -0.07
C TRP A 124 -6.78 -4.88 -0.58
N ILE A 125 -6.23 -4.39 -1.69
CA ILE A 125 -6.56 -3.08 -2.26
C ILE A 125 -6.88 -3.13 -3.76
N GLY A 126 -6.72 -4.28 -4.43
CA GLY A 126 -7.04 -4.41 -5.85
C GLY A 126 -6.18 -5.44 -6.56
N TYR A 127 -6.04 -5.24 -7.87
CA TYR A 127 -5.24 -6.08 -8.75
C TYR A 127 -4.38 -5.22 -9.67
N SER A 128 -3.17 -5.67 -9.98
CA SER A 128 -2.34 -5.09 -11.03
C SER A 128 -3.04 -5.16 -12.38
N GLY A 129 -2.69 -4.25 -13.29
CA GLY A 129 -3.24 -4.23 -14.63
C GLY A 129 -2.38 -3.39 -15.57
N ALA A 130 -3.05 -2.81 -16.57
CA ALA A 130 -2.44 -1.96 -17.59
C ALA A 130 -3.25 -0.67 -17.81
N SER A 131 -4.06 -0.21 -16.85
CA SER A 131 -4.81 1.04 -17.07
C SER A 131 -3.84 2.21 -17.26
N GLY A 132 -4.07 3.04 -18.28
CA GLY A 132 -3.23 4.21 -18.58
C GLY A 132 -1.93 3.90 -19.32
N VAL A 133 -1.63 2.63 -19.62
CA VAL A 133 -0.39 2.17 -20.28
C VAL A 133 -0.65 0.97 -21.20
N PRO A 134 0.21 0.67 -22.18
CA PRO A 134 -0.05 -0.44 -23.11
C PRO A 134 0.31 -1.83 -22.57
N VAL A 135 1.13 -1.93 -21.52
CA VAL A 135 1.66 -3.19 -21.00
C VAL A 135 1.44 -3.28 -19.50
N ALA A 136 0.94 -4.42 -19.04
CA ALA A 136 0.69 -4.65 -17.62
C ALA A 136 1.98 -4.68 -16.81
N HIS A 137 2.00 -3.90 -15.74
CA HIS A 137 3.06 -3.84 -14.73
C HIS A 137 2.52 -3.17 -13.47
N LEU A 138 3.32 -3.10 -12.41
CA LEU A 138 3.01 -2.29 -11.24
C LEU A 138 4.00 -1.14 -11.14
N HIS A 139 3.49 0.10 -11.27
CA HIS A 139 4.23 1.32 -10.92
C HIS A 139 4.03 1.60 -9.44
N VAL A 140 5.13 1.62 -8.68
CA VAL A 140 5.18 1.97 -7.26
C VAL A 140 5.93 3.28 -7.12
N GLU A 141 5.36 4.27 -6.46
CA GLU A 141 6.01 5.57 -6.26
C GLU A 141 5.89 6.04 -4.82
N LEU A 142 7.02 6.46 -4.26
CA LEU A 142 7.13 6.92 -2.88
C LEU A 142 7.33 8.43 -2.84
N PHE A 143 6.57 9.09 -1.96
CA PHE A 143 6.70 10.50 -1.64
C PHE A 143 6.87 10.70 -0.14
N VAL A 144 7.55 11.79 0.20
CA VAL A 144 7.64 12.28 1.57
C VAL A 144 7.09 13.71 1.63
N ARG A 145 6.49 14.07 2.76
CA ARG A 145 5.98 15.40 2.97
C ARG A 145 7.10 16.34 3.40
N GLN A 146 7.25 17.45 2.69
CA GLN A 146 8.16 18.53 3.06
C GLN A 146 7.39 19.83 3.11
N GLY A 147 7.06 20.28 4.33
CA GLY A 147 6.11 21.38 4.52
C GLY A 147 4.71 21.00 4.04
N GLY A 148 4.16 21.76 3.09
CA GLY A 148 2.82 21.52 2.54
C GLY A 148 2.77 20.53 1.37
N GLU A 149 3.91 20.16 0.80
CA GLU A 149 4.01 19.50 -0.51
C GLU A 149 4.52 18.06 -0.41
N TRP A 150 4.15 17.25 -1.39
CA TRP A 150 4.71 15.91 -1.63
C TRP A 150 5.92 16.03 -2.54
N VAL A 151 7.07 15.52 -2.09
CA VAL A 151 8.33 15.56 -2.84
C VAL A 151 8.94 14.16 -2.91
N ALA A 152 9.85 13.95 -3.86
CA ALA A 152 10.71 12.77 -3.87
C ALA A 152 11.53 12.70 -2.57
N PRO A 153 11.53 11.57 -1.86
CA PRO A 153 12.42 11.36 -0.72
C PRO A 153 13.89 11.43 -1.14
N ASP A 154 14.75 11.89 -0.24
CA ASP A 154 16.20 11.87 -0.47
C ASP A 154 16.70 10.41 -0.50
N LEU A 155 17.16 9.96 -1.67
CA LEU A 155 17.69 8.62 -1.90
C LEU A 155 18.92 8.28 -1.03
N ALA A 156 19.67 9.30 -0.57
CA ALA A 156 20.81 9.09 0.32
C ALA A 156 20.36 8.75 1.76
N ARG A 157 19.16 9.20 2.17
CA ARG A 157 18.55 8.88 3.46
C ARG A 157 17.69 7.62 3.39
N LEU A 158 17.22 7.24 2.20
CA LEU A 158 16.40 6.06 1.96
C LEU A 158 17.28 4.80 1.84
N GLU A 159 17.74 4.26 2.97
CA GLU A 159 18.59 3.06 2.99
C GLU A 159 17.82 1.76 2.69
N ARG A 160 16.55 1.70 3.14
CA ARG A 160 15.70 0.52 3.01
C ARG A 160 14.33 0.89 2.47
N LEU A 161 13.74 -0.05 1.73
CA LEU A 161 12.43 0.06 1.12
C LEU A 161 11.73 -1.29 1.21
N PHE A 162 10.49 -1.31 1.70
CA PHE A 162 9.68 -2.52 1.88
C PHE A 162 10.39 -3.63 2.68
N GLY A 163 11.12 -3.26 3.73
CA GLY A 163 11.92 -4.21 4.52
C GLY A 163 13.18 -4.72 3.86
N LEU A 164 13.54 -4.27 2.65
CA LEU A 164 14.72 -4.68 1.90
C LEU A 164 15.74 -3.55 1.76
N ASP A 165 17.00 -3.86 1.49
CA ASP A 165 18.02 -2.86 1.15
C ASP A 165 17.63 -2.20 -0.18
N ARG A 166 17.58 -0.86 -0.24
CA ARG A 166 17.20 -0.13 -1.45
C ARG A 166 18.10 -0.49 -2.63
N ARG A 167 19.38 -0.79 -2.38
CA ARG A 167 20.36 -1.14 -3.44
C ARG A 167 20.05 -2.46 -4.15
N ASN A 168 19.10 -3.24 -3.64
CA ASN A 168 18.63 -4.46 -4.31
C ASN A 168 17.57 -4.17 -5.39
N PHE A 169 16.94 -2.99 -5.38
CA PHE A 169 15.94 -2.58 -6.36
C PHE A 169 16.61 -1.99 -7.60
N VAL A 170 17.39 -2.82 -8.29
CA VAL A 170 18.03 -2.46 -9.56
C VAL A 170 17.32 -3.16 -10.71
N LYS A 171 17.31 -2.55 -11.89
CA LYS A 171 16.69 -3.12 -13.08
C LYS A 171 17.21 -4.53 -13.35
N GLY A 172 16.29 -5.46 -13.61
CA GLY A 172 16.57 -6.89 -13.77
C GLY A 172 16.61 -7.69 -12.46
N ALA A 173 16.55 -7.05 -11.30
CA ALA A 173 16.52 -7.77 -10.02
C ALA A 173 15.13 -8.35 -9.74
N LEU A 174 15.10 -9.62 -9.32
CA LEU A 174 13.89 -10.27 -8.82
C LEU A 174 13.68 -9.93 -7.34
N ILE A 175 12.65 -9.15 -7.03
CA ILE A 175 12.31 -8.80 -5.64
C ILE A 175 11.28 -9.78 -5.11
N VAL A 176 11.67 -10.59 -4.12
CA VAL A 176 10.84 -11.65 -3.54
C VAL A 176 10.30 -11.24 -2.18
N HIS A 177 9.00 -11.44 -1.95
CA HIS A 177 8.37 -11.20 -0.65
C HIS A 177 8.59 -12.37 0.33
N GLY A 178 9.85 -12.63 0.70
CA GLY A 178 10.26 -13.88 1.37
C GLY A 178 10.12 -13.94 2.90
N SER A 179 9.74 -12.84 3.57
CA SER A 179 9.77 -12.72 5.04
C SER A 179 8.39 -12.63 5.71
N CYS A 180 7.33 -13.06 5.05
CA CYS A 180 6.00 -13.01 5.66
C CYS A 180 5.75 -14.14 6.67
N ALA A 181 5.02 -13.82 7.73
CA ALA A 181 4.21 -14.82 8.42
C ALA A 181 3.10 -15.32 7.47
N PRO A 182 2.77 -16.62 7.48
CA PRO A 182 1.73 -17.15 6.60
C PRO A 182 0.35 -16.54 6.90
N ARG A 183 -0.46 -16.35 5.86
CA ARG A 183 -1.76 -15.66 5.94
C ARG A 183 -2.89 -16.47 5.32
N LEU A 184 -4.01 -16.49 6.04
CA LEU A 184 -5.30 -17.01 5.57
C LEU A 184 -6.29 -15.86 5.45
N SER A 185 -7.04 -15.84 4.35
CA SER A 185 -8.11 -14.87 4.09
C SER A 185 -9.44 -15.59 3.88
N LEU A 186 -10.56 -14.97 4.27
CA LEU A 186 -11.89 -15.46 3.90
C LEU A 186 -12.18 -15.08 2.44
N THR A 187 -12.62 -16.03 1.62
CA THR A 187 -13.01 -15.75 0.23
C THR A 187 -14.51 -15.64 0.02
N GLY A 188 -15.28 -15.64 1.11
CA GLY A 188 -16.73 -15.57 1.07
C GLY A 188 -17.35 -15.56 2.48
N PRO A 189 -18.67 -15.46 2.56
CA PRO A 189 -19.36 -15.52 3.85
C PRO A 189 -19.18 -16.89 4.50
N VAL A 190 -19.07 -16.90 5.83
CA VAL A 190 -19.24 -18.12 6.62
C VAL A 190 -20.72 -18.46 6.60
N SER A 191 -21.07 -19.62 6.07
CA SER A 191 -22.46 -20.04 5.94
C SER A 191 -22.71 -21.37 6.62
N PRO A 192 -23.90 -21.58 7.19
CA PRO A 192 -24.32 -22.91 7.60
C PRO A 192 -24.48 -23.81 6.37
N LEU A 193 -24.14 -25.09 6.51
CA LEU A 193 -24.46 -26.09 5.49
C LEU A 193 -25.90 -26.59 5.60
N GLN A 194 -26.56 -26.34 6.73
CA GLN A 194 -27.97 -26.69 6.98
C GLN A 194 -28.84 -25.44 7.05
N GLU A 195 -30.06 -25.49 6.50
CA GLU A 195 -31.02 -24.37 6.53
C GLU A 195 -31.70 -24.21 7.91
N ALA A 196 -31.74 -25.26 8.72
CA ALA A 196 -32.37 -25.26 10.04
C ALA A 196 -31.56 -26.06 11.05
N PHE A 197 -31.57 -25.60 12.30
CA PHE A 197 -30.82 -26.18 13.41
C PHE A 197 -31.77 -26.59 14.55
N PRO A 198 -32.16 -27.88 14.64
CA PRO A 198 -32.90 -28.36 15.78
C PRO A 198 -32.10 -28.17 17.07
N LEU A 199 -32.80 -27.87 18.17
CA LEU A 199 -32.16 -27.67 19.47
C LEU A 199 -31.37 -28.91 19.88
N GLY A 200 -30.12 -28.70 20.29
CA GLY A 200 -29.23 -29.76 20.76
C GLY A 200 -28.59 -30.61 19.66
N GLN A 201 -28.78 -30.26 18.38
CA GLN A 201 -28.11 -30.93 17.28
C GLN A 201 -26.86 -30.20 16.82
N GLU A 202 -25.94 -30.97 16.24
CA GLU A 202 -24.71 -30.45 15.65
C GLU A 202 -25.00 -29.61 14.41
N ALA A 203 -24.22 -28.55 14.23
CA ALA A 203 -24.26 -27.65 13.10
C ALA A 203 -22.93 -27.71 12.36
N THR A 204 -22.96 -27.68 11.02
CA THR A 204 -21.74 -27.59 10.21
C THR A 204 -21.67 -26.24 9.53
N LEU A 205 -20.53 -25.56 9.67
CA LEU A 205 -20.26 -24.30 9.00
C LEU A 205 -19.28 -24.51 7.84
N SER A 206 -19.56 -23.88 6.71
CA SER A 206 -18.61 -23.67 5.63
C SER A 206 -17.81 -22.40 5.90
N ILE A 207 -16.50 -22.54 6.03
CA ILE A 207 -15.57 -21.41 6.24
C ILE A 207 -14.62 -21.38 5.04
N PRO A 208 -14.93 -20.59 3.99
CA PRO A 208 -14.12 -20.58 2.77
C PRO A 208 -12.82 -19.78 3.03
N LEU A 209 -11.72 -20.51 3.21
CA LEU A 209 -10.38 -19.94 3.43
C LEU A 209 -9.53 -20.05 2.18
N ARG A 210 -8.73 -19.02 1.90
CA ARG A 210 -7.63 -19.04 0.93
C ARG A 210 -6.32 -18.79 1.64
N ASN A 211 -5.33 -19.62 1.31
CA ASN A 211 -3.95 -19.39 1.71
C ASN A 211 -3.32 -18.38 0.74
N ASP A 212 -2.99 -17.20 1.27
CA ASP A 212 -2.37 -16.11 0.51
C ASP A 212 -0.84 -16.15 0.59
N SER A 213 -0.27 -17.29 0.98
CA SER A 213 1.17 -17.53 1.13
C SER A 213 1.63 -18.71 0.27
N ALA A 214 2.89 -18.73 -0.20
CA ALA A 214 3.40 -19.92 -0.92
C ALA A 214 3.85 -21.04 0.03
N ARG A 215 3.94 -20.77 1.33
CA ARG A 215 4.15 -21.80 2.34
C ARG A 215 2.84 -22.51 2.68
N LEU A 216 2.93 -23.82 2.90
CA LEU A 216 1.82 -24.59 3.45
C LEU A 216 1.47 -24.06 4.85
N VAL A 217 0.19 -23.74 5.05
CA VAL A 217 -0.35 -23.31 6.34
C VAL A 217 -1.11 -24.46 6.98
N LYS A 218 -0.68 -24.87 8.17
CA LYS A 218 -1.42 -25.83 8.98
C LYS A 218 -2.44 -25.08 9.84
N VAL A 219 -3.72 -25.22 9.50
CA VAL A 219 -4.81 -24.72 10.34
C VAL A 219 -5.01 -25.66 11.51
N ILE A 220 -4.68 -25.23 12.73
CA ILE A 220 -4.81 -26.04 13.95
C ILE A 220 -6.14 -25.77 14.66
N THR A 221 -6.59 -24.52 14.63
CA THR A 221 -7.82 -24.10 15.31
C THR A 221 -8.50 -23.03 14.48
N VAL A 222 -9.82 -23.11 14.39
CA VAL A 222 -10.68 -22.06 13.85
C VAL A 222 -11.69 -21.71 14.94
N GLN A 223 -11.80 -20.43 15.27
CA GLN A 223 -12.80 -19.93 16.20
C GLN A 223 -13.82 -19.10 15.43
N ALA A 224 -15.09 -19.48 15.51
CA ALA A 224 -16.21 -18.72 14.96
C ALA A 224 -17.07 -18.20 16.11
N LEU A 225 -17.49 -16.94 16.02
CA LEU A 225 -18.43 -16.34 16.97
C LEU A 225 -19.77 -16.18 16.26
N LEU A 226 -20.78 -16.90 16.76
CA LEU A 226 -22.13 -16.91 16.20
C LEU A 226 -23.01 -15.95 17.00
N PHE A 227 -23.83 -15.19 16.30
CA PHE A 227 -24.80 -14.28 16.90
C PHE A 227 -26.18 -14.55 16.28
N SER A 228 -27.20 -14.63 17.13
CA SER A 228 -28.59 -14.52 16.72
C SER A 228 -29.11 -13.18 17.22
N PRO A 229 -29.84 -12.40 16.40
CA PRO A 229 -30.67 -11.33 16.92
C PRO A 229 -31.77 -11.87 17.84
#